data_AF-A0A4Z0WGJ7-F1
#
_entry.id   AF-A0A4Z0WGJ7-F1
#
_cell.length_a   1.000
_cell.length_b   1.000
_cell.length_c   1.000
_cell.angle_alpha   90.00
_cell.angle_beta   90.00
_cell.angle_gamma   90.00
#
_symmetry.space_group_name_H-M   'P 1'
#
loop_
_entity.id
_entity.type
_entity.pdbx_description
1 polymer ?
#
loop_
_entity_poly.entity_id
_entity_poly.type
_entity_poly.pdbx_seq_one_letter_code
_entity_poly.pdbx_strand_id
1 'polypeptide(L)'
;MSEPLDIALQSPASGSQYDAVSGHSGNWSGPTAVNELTTAIEEVATNANHTADESQRTHGAKKVDDSTQAIETLSGRIQSASTEINQLVERVKDITGVLDVIRGIAEQTNLLALNAAIEAARAGESGRGFAVVADEARSLAHRTAESTKESSALQEISDLVSKINERNASVASASEQQAQVARDVDRSLVKIRDVSSQNASGADQTSASSRELARQASELHDVVSEFRI
;
A
#
# COMPACT_ATOMS: atom_id res chain seq x y z
N MET A 1 5.30 23.20 -14.96
CA MET A 1 5.33 22.58 -13.62
C MET A 1 5.65 21.12 -13.82
N SER A 2 6.85 20.74 -13.38
CA SER A 2 7.42 19.40 -13.13
C SER A 2 8.95 19.52 -13.34
N GLU A 3 9.63 20.04 -12.33
CA GLU A 3 11.09 19.90 -12.19
C GLU A 3 11.39 18.48 -11.66
N PRO A 4 12.33 17.74 -12.23
CA PRO A 4 12.85 16.52 -11.61
C PRO A 4 13.94 16.85 -10.57
N LEU A 5 13.92 16.08 -9.49
CA LEU A 5 14.79 16.17 -8.32
C LEU A 5 16.28 16.01 -8.64
N ASP A 6 17.04 16.95 -8.11
CA ASP A 6 18.49 17.00 -8.00
C ASP A 6 18.93 16.04 -6.86
N ILE A 7 19.50 14.88 -7.22
CA ILE A 7 20.25 14.03 -6.28
C ILE A 7 21.73 14.27 -6.54
N ALA A 8 22.30 15.12 -5.69
CA ALA A 8 23.71 15.43 -5.61
C ALA A 8 24.56 14.16 -5.40
N LEU A 9 25.26 13.74 -6.45
CA LEU A 9 26.45 12.90 -6.33
C LEU A 9 27.57 13.76 -5.75
N GLN A 10 27.73 13.71 -4.43
CA GLN A 10 28.95 14.14 -3.75
C GLN A 10 30.10 13.25 -4.20
N SER A 11 30.91 13.80 -5.10
CA SER A 11 32.27 13.34 -5.39
C SER A 11 33.11 13.29 -4.10
N PRO A 12 33.93 12.25 -3.92
CA PRO A 12 35.26 12.42 -3.40
C PRO A 12 36.26 12.37 -4.56
N ALA A 13 36.91 13.51 -4.75
CA ALA A 13 38.33 13.68 -5.03
C ALA A 13 39.04 12.87 -6.13
N SER A 14 39.74 13.63 -6.98
CA SER A 14 41.05 13.34 -7.61
C SER A 14 41.08 12.16 -8.59
N GLY A 15 41.11 12.37 -9.91
CA GLY A 15 42.20 13.08 -10.58
C GLY A 15 43.49 12.24 -10.57
N SER A 16 43.49 11.09 -11.27
CA SER A 16 44.71 10.42 -11.80
C SER A 16 44.47 9.11 -12.59
N GLN A 17 43.24 8.58 -12.70
CA GLN A 17 43.07 7.16 -13.10
C GLN A 17 42.63 6.89 -14.56
N TYR A 18 42.40 7.91 -15.38
CA TYR A 18 41.92 7.74 -16.77
C TYR A 18 42.99 7.84 -17.87
N ASP A 19 44.24 8.14 -17.54
CA ASP A 19 45.32 8.29 -18.54
C ASP A 19 46.01 6.97 -18.96
N ALA A 20 45.59 5.81 -18.44
CA ALA A 20 46.26 4.54 -18.73
C ALA A 20 45.80 3.81 -20.01
N VAL A 21 44.75 4.27 -20.70
CA VAL A 21 44.11 3.48 -21.78
C VAL A 21 44.61 3.81 -23.20
N SER A 22 45.41 4.87 -23.40
CA SER A 22 45.80 5.31 -24.75
C SER A 22 47.18 4.81 -25.24
N GLY A 23 47.75 3.77 -24.63
CA GLY A 23 49.15 3.37 -24.90
C GLY A 23 49.44 1.86 -24.89
N HIS A 24 48.57 1.01 -25.42
CA HIS A 24 48.85 -0.43 -25.58
C HIS A 24 48.67 -0.91 -27.03
N SER A 25 49.56 -0.45 -27.92
CA SER A 25 49.77 -1.13 -29.19
C SER A 25 50.61 -2.40 -28.97
N GLY A 26 49.94 -3.55 -28.90
CA GLY A 26 50.47 -4.86 -29.26
C GLY A 26 51.69 -5.38 -28.49
N ASN A 27 51.47 -6.00 -27.34
CA ASN A 27 52.09 -7.29 -26.98
C ASN A 27 51.40 -7.89 -25.74
N TRP A 28 50.29 -8.60 -25.92
CA TRP A 28 49.75 -9.45 -24.85
C TRP A 28 50.68 -10.65 -24.68
N SER A 29 51.56 -10.60 -23.68
CA SER A 29 52.27 -11.80 -23.24
C SER A 29 51.26 -12.69 -22.53
N GLY A 30 51.19 -13.97 -22.86
CA GLY A 30 50.24 -14.94 -22.27
C GLY A 30 50.04 -14.83 -20.73
N PRO A 31 51.06 -14.50 -19.92
CA PRO A 31 50.92 -14.34 -18.47
C PRO A 31 50.06 -13.15 -18.01
N THR A 32 50.11 -11.99 -18.69
CA THR A 32 49.35 -10.78 -18.25
C THR A 32 47.86 -10.90 -18.52
N ALA A 33 47.48 -11.49 -19.67
CA ALA A 33 46.08 -11.78 -19.99
C ALA A 33 45.42 -12.69 -18.95
N VAL A 34 46.17 -13.70 -18.47
CA VAL A 34 45.66 -14.65 -17.49
C VAL A 34 45.55 -14.03 -16.09
N ASN A 35 46.48 -13.14 -15.73
CA ASN A 35 46.41 -12.39 -14.47
C ASN A 35 45.21 -11.42 -14.43
N GLU A 36 44.92 -10.73 -15.53
CA GLU A 36 43.74 -9.88 -15.65
C GLU A 36 42.42 -10.67 -15.58
N LEU A 37 42.33 -11.80 -16.27
CA LEU A 37 41.18 -12.71 -16.20
C LEU A 37 40.93 -13.21 -14.77
N THR A 38 41.99 -13.59 -14.06
CA THR A 38 41.90 -14.06 -12.67
C THR A 38 41.34 -12.97 -11.75
N THR A 39 41.79 -11.72 -11.94
CA THR A 39 41.33 -10.56 -11.16
C THR A 39 39.84 -10.27 -11.41
N ALA A 40 39.41 -10.28 -12.68
CA ALA A 40 38.01 -10.04 -13.04
C ALA A 40 37.07 -11.12 -12.48
N ILE A 41 37.51 -12.38 -12.41
CA ILE A 41 36.72 -13.48 -11.84
C ILE A 41 36.58 -13.34 -10.32
N GLU A 42 37.65 -12.95 -9.61
CA GLU A 42 37.62 -12.68 -8.17
C GLU A 42 36.68 -11.50 -7.84
N GLU A 43 36.63 -10.49 -8.71
CA GLU A 43 35.69 -9.38 -8.60
C GLU A 43 34.23 -9.86 -8.79
N VAL A 44 33.94 -10.68 -9.80
CA VAL A 44 32.60 -11.27 -10.02
C VAL A 44 32.15 -12.15 -8.85
N ALA A 45 33.05 -12.98 -8.30
CA ALA A 45 32.77 -13.81 -7.13
C ALA A 45 32.42 -12.95 -5.90
N THR A 46 33.20 -11.89 -5.68
CA THR A 46 32.99 -10.94 -4.57
C THR A 46 31.66 -10.21 -4.73
N ASN A 47 31.32 -9.75 -5.94
CA ASN A 47 30.06 -9.06 -6.23
C ASN A 47 28.84 -9.99 -6.08
N ALA A 48 28.97 -11.26 -6.49
CA ALA A 48 27.94 -12.28 -6.30
C ALA A 48 27.66 -12.56 -4.82
N ASN A 49 28.73 -12.70 -4.02
CA ASN A 49 28.62 -12.88 -2.57
C ASN A 49 28.01 -11.64 -1.90
N HIS A 50 28.42 -10.43 -2.27
CA HIS A 50 27.84 -9.18 -1.76
C HIS A 50 26.34 -9.10 -2.07
N THR A 51 25.93 -9.41 -3.31
CA THR A 51 24.52 -9.41 -3.72
C THR A 51 23.70 -10.47 -2.98
N ALA A 52 24.27 -11.66 -2.77
CA ALA A 52 23.63 -12.71 -1.98
C ALA A 52 23.44 -12.27 -0.52
N ASP A 53 24.48 -11.72 0.08
CA ASP A 53 24.50 -11.29 1.47
C ASP A 53 23.56 -10.08 1.69
N GLU A 54 23.46 -9.16 0.73
CA GLU A 54 22.56 -8.00 0.77
C GLU A 54 21.08 -8.41 0.60
N SER A 55 20.80 -9.40 -0.27
CA SER A 55 19.49 -10.05 -0.39
C SER A 55 19.08 -10.79 0.89
N GLN A 56 20.05 -11.41 1.56
CA GLN A 56 19.82 -12.35 2.68
C GLN A 56 19.87 -11.70 4.06
N ARG A 57 20.65 -10.63 4.27
CA ARG A 57 20.96 -10.17 5.63
C ARG A 57 19.90 -9.31 6.28
N THR A 58 19.22 -8.36 5.62
CA THR A 58 18.45 -7.38 6.44
C THR A 58 17.32 -6.61 5.78
N HIS A 59 17.24 -6.47 4.45
CA HIS A 59 16.29 -5.50 3.87
C HIS A 59 15.25 -6.09 2.92
N GLY A 60 15.57 -7.09 2.10
CA GLY A 60 14.61 -7.66 1.14
C GLY A 60 13.54 -8.52 1.82
N ALA A 61 13.94 -9.71 2.27
CA ALA A 61 13.03 -10.71 2.82
C ALA A 61 12.25 -10.19 4.04
N LYS A 62 12.95 -9.48 4.94
CA LYS A 62 12.31 -8.87 6.12
C LYS A 62 11.27 -7.80 5.76
N LYS A 63 11.53 -6.93 4.77
CA LYS A 63 10.53 -5.93 4.35
C LYS A 63 9.33 -6.55 3.66
N VAL A 64 9.51 -7.68 2.98
CA VAL A 64 8.40 -8.43 2.39
C VAL A 64 7.54 -9.06 3.50
N ASP A 65 8.17 -9.68 4.50
CA ASP A 65 7.48 -10.22 5.68
C ASP A 65 6.72 -9.14 6.46
N ASP A 66 7.37 -8.01 6.76
CA ASP A 66 6.75 -6.83 7.39
C ASP A 66 5.56 -6.32 6.55
N SER A 67 5.69 -6.31 5.22
CA SER A 67 4.62 -5.90 4.30
C SER A 67 3.45 -6.87 4.32
N THR A 68 3.70 -8.18 4.33
CA THR A 68 2.65 -9.20 4.43
C THR A 68 1.88 -9.07 5.74
N GLN A 69 2.57 -8.89 6.87
CA GLN A 69 1.94 -8.68 8.18
C GLN A 69 1.13 -7.37 8.22
N ALA A 70 1.63 -6.30 7.61
CA ALA A 70 0.90 -5.04 7.50
C ALA A 70 -0.40 -5.19 6.67
N ILE A 71 -0.36 -5.99 5.60
CA ILE A 71 -1.54 -6.28 4.76
C ILE A 71 -2.58 -7.12 5.51
N GLU A 72 -2.16 -8.14 6.26
CA GLU A 72 -3.07 -8.93 7.11
C GLU A 72 -3.75 -8.04 8.17
N THR A 73 -2.97 -7.17 8.81
CA THR A 73 -3.49 -6.20 9.77
C THR A 73 -4.48 -5.24 9.11
N LEU A 74 -4.15 -4.74 7.92
CA LEU A 74 -5.04 -3.85 7.16
C LEU A 74 -6.35 -4.55 6.78
N SER A 75 -6.29 -5.80 6.32
CA SER A 75 -7.46 -6.60 6.00
C SER A 75 -8.37 -6.77 7.22
N GLY A 76 -7.81 -7.11 8.38
CA GLY A 76 -8.56 -7.19 9.64
C GLY A 76 -9.21 -5.86 10.05
N ARG A 77 -8.53 -4.73 9.83
CA ARG A 77 -9.08 -3.39 10.08
C ARG A 77 -10.21 -3.03 9.13
N ILE A 78 -10.11 -3.39 7.84
CA ILE A 78 -11.18 -3.18 6.86
C ILE A 78 -12.41 -4.00 7.22
N GLN A 79 -12.23 -5.27 7.60
CA GLN A 79 -13.33 -6.13 8.04
C GLN A 79 -14.04 -5.58 9.29
N SER A 80 -13.26 -5.06 10.24
CA SER A 80 -13.79 -4.41 11.44
C SER A 80 -14.57 -3.14 11.10
N ALA A 81 -14.01 -2.28 10.24
CA ALA A 81 -14.67 -1.08 9.77
C ALA A 81 -15.98 -1.38 9.04
N SER A 82 -16.01 -2.39 8.17
CA SER A 82 -17.25 -2.84 7.52
C SER A 82 -18.30 -3.34 8.51
N THR A 83 -17.88 -3.98 9.61
CA THR A 83 -18.80 -4.40 10.67
C THR A 83 -19.40 -3.20 11.41
N GLU A 84 -18.57 -2.22 11.79
CA GLU A 84 -19.00 -0.98 12.44
C GLU A 84 -19.94 -0.16 11.55
N ILE A 85 -19.65 -0.09 10.24
CA ILE A 85 -20.49 0.60 9.26
C ILE A 85 -21.86 -0.07 9.15
N ASN A 86 -21.92 -1.41 9.08
CA ASN A 86 -23.20 -2.12 9.03
C ASN A 86 -24.02 -1.90 10.31
N GLN A 87 -23.37 -1.83 11.47
CA GLN A 87 -24.04 -1.45 12.72
C GLN A 87 -24.58 -0.01 12.67
N LEU A 88 -23.83 0.92 12.07
CA LEU A 88 -24.28 2.30 11.88
C LEU A 88 -25.49 2.39 10.95
N VAL A 89 -25.55 1.59 9.88
CA VAL A 89 -26.74 1.51 9.00
C VAL A 89 -27.99 1.11 9.78
N GLU A 90 -27.92 0.06 10.59
CA GLU A 90 -29.06 -0.37 11.41
C GLU A 90 -29.45 0.69 12.44
N ARG A 91 -28.47 1.37 13.07
CA ARG A 91 -28.74 2.48 14.00
C ARG A 91 -29.48 3.64 13.33
N VAL A 92 -29.10 4.00 12.09
CA VAL A 92 -29.77 5.06 11.33
C VAL A 92 -31.20 4.66 11.00
N LYS A 93 -31.42 3.38 10.65
CA LYS A 93 -32.76 2.84 10.40
C LYS A 93 -33.65 2.88 11.64
N ASP A 94 -33.11 2.55 12.81
CA ASP A 94 -33.83 2.65 14.09
C ASP A 94 -34.26 4.09 14.38
N ILE A 95 -33.37 5.07 14.16
CA ILE A 95 -33.67 6.50 14.34
C ILE A 95 -34.78 6.94 13.38
N THR A 96 -34.71 6.54 12.11
CA THR A 96 -35.77 6.81 11.13
C THR A 96 -37.12 6.23 11.59
N GLY A 97 -37.13 5.02 12.14
CA GLY A 97 -38.34 4.43 12.70
C GLY A 97 -38.91 5.22 13.88
N VAL A 98 -38.06 5.74 14.76
CA VAL A 98 -38.49 6.62 15.86
C VAL A 98 -39.09 7.93 15.32
N LEU A 99 -38.48 8.52 14.29
CA LEU A 99 -39.00 9.74 13.66
C LEU A 99 -40.37 9.51 13.00
N ASP A 100 -40.59 8.35 12.38
CA ASP A 100 -41.90 7.97 11.84
C ASP A 100 -42.98 7.88 12.93
N VAL A 101 -42.64 7.34 14.10
CA VAL A 101 -43.56 7.31 15.25
C VAL A 101 -43.86 8.72 15.74
N ILE A 102 -42.85 9.60 15.87
CA ILE A 102 -43.04 10.99 16.29
C ILE A 102 -43.94 11.74 15.31
N ARG A 103 -43.73 11.54 14.00
CA ARG A 103 -44.59 12.10 12.96
C ARG A 103 -46.03 11.61 13.10
N GLY A 104 -46.25 10.31 13.35
CA GLY A 104 -47.58 9.76 13.61
C GLY A 104 -48.25 10.38 14.84
N ILE A 105 -47.50 10.60 15.93
CA ILE A 105 -48.01 11.28 17.14
C ILE A 105 -48.37 12.73 16.83
N ALA A 106 -47.55 13.44 16.05
CA ALA A 106 -47.82 14.81 15.64
C ALA A 106 -49.12 14.89 14.80
N GLU A 107 -49.31 14.00 13.84
CA GLU A 107 -50.53 13.94 13.02
C GLU A 107 -51.79 13.63 13.87
N GLN A 108 -51.68 12.69 14.82
CA GLN A 108 -52.77 12.40 15.76
C GLN A 108 -53.08 13.60 16.67
N THR A 109 -52.05 14.28 17.17
CA THR A 109 -52.20 15.49 17.99
C THR A 109 -52.88 16.60 17.19
N ASN A 110 -52.51 16.77 15.92
CA ASN A 110 -53.14 17.73 15.01
C ASN A 110 -54.64 17.43 14.80
N LEU A 111 -55.02 16.15 14.65
CA LEU A 111 -56.43 15.74 14.54
C LEU A 111 -57.21 15.96 15.84
N LEU A 112 -56.61 15.64 16.99
CA LEU A 112 -57.23 15.88 18.30
C LEU A 112 -57.43 17.37 18.55
N ALA A 113 -56.44 18.19 18.21
CA ALA A 113 -56.52 19.65 18.31
C ALA A 113 -57.62 20.21 17.40
N LEU A 114 -57.76 19.69 16.17
CA LEU A 114 -58.85 20.08 15.27
C LEU A 114 -60.23 19.76 15.87
N ASN A 115 -60.41 18.56 16.45
CA ASN A 115 -61.66 18.18 17.10
C ASN A 115 -61.97 19.09 18.31
N ALA A 116 -60.95 19.43 19.10
CA ALA A 116 -61.10 20.36 20.22
C ALA A 116 -61.48 21.77 19.76
N ALA A 117 -60.90 22.27 18.66
CA ALA A 117 -61.26 23.56 18.08
C ALA A 117 -62.72 23.60 17.61
N ILE A 118 -63.21 22.52 16.99
CA ILE A 118 -64.61 22.39 16.57
C ILE A 118 -65.55 22.43 17.78
N GLU A 119 -65.23 21.68 18.84
CA GLU A 119 -66.08 21.64 20.04
C GLU A 119 -66.03 22.96 20.82
N ALA A 120 -64.88 23.63 20.85
CA ALA A 120 -64.73 24.98 21.41
C ALA A 120 -65.60 26.01 20.66
N ALA A 121 -65.63 25.94 19.32
CA ALA A 121 -66.51 26.78 18.51
C ALA A 121 -67.99 26.49 18.79
N ARG A 122 -68.34 25.21 19.02
CA ARG A 122 -69.70 24.78 19.35
C ARG A 122 -70.18 25.26 20.72
N ALA A 123 -69.27 25.36 21.70
CA ALA A 123 -69.54 25.90 23.04
C ALA A 123 -69.68 27.44 23.09
N GLY A 124 -69.43 28.14 21.97
CA GLY A 124 -69.58 29.59 21.85
C GLY A 124 -68.67 30.36 22.82
N GLU A 125 -69.23 31.32 23.56
CA GLU A 125 -68.47 32.16 24.50
C GLU A 125 -67.76 31.36 25.61
N SER A 126 -68.31 30.22 26.00
CA SER A 126 -67.71 29.36 27.04
C SER A 126 -66.48 28.59 26.53
N GLY A 127 -66.30 28.46 25.21
CA GLY A 127 -65.22 27.71 24.58
C GLY A 127 -63.99 28.54 24.21
N ARG A 128 -64.00 29.87 24.39
CA ARG A 128 -62.91 30.75 23.94
C ARG A 128 -61.52 30.38 24.47
N GLY A 129 -61.42 30.01 25.75
CA GLY A 129 -60.16 29.57 26.35
C GLY A 129 -59.63 28.26 25.75
N PHE A 130 -60.53 27.32 25.43
CA PHE A 130 -60.18 26.04 24.81
C PHE A 130 -59.79 26.20 23.34
N ALA A 131 -60.38 27.16 22.62
CA ALA A 131 -60.02 27.45 21.23
C ALA A 131 -58.54 27.87 21.08
N VAL A 132 -58.05 28.72 21.97
CA VAL A 132 -56.63 29.17 21.96
C VAL A 132 -55.68 28.00 22.19
N VAL A 133 -55.99 27.13 23.15
CA VAL A 133 -55.16 25.95 23.44
C VAL A 133 -55.17 24.96 22.26
N ALA A 134 -56.33 24.78 21.61
CA ALA A 134 -56.45 23.93 20.44
C ALA A 134 -55.62 24.45 19.26
N ASP A 135 -55.63 25.76 19.00
CA ASP A 135 -54.80 26.36 17.95
C ASP A 135 -53.30 26.23 18.24
N GLU A 136 -52.88 26.43 19.50
CA GLU A 136 -51.48 26.26 19.89
C GLU A 136 -51.02 24.80 19.76
N ALA A 137 -51.85 23.84 20.21
CA ALA A 137 -51.57 22.41 20.06
C ALA A 137 -51.45 22.00 18.59
N ARG A 138 -52.28 22.58 17.72
CA ARG A 138 -52.24 22.35 16.27
C ARG A 138 -50.97 22.92 15.64
N SER A 139 -50.57 24.14 16.03
CA SER A 139 -49.32 24.76 15.61
C SER A 139 -48.09 23.93 16.02
N LEU A 140 -48.06 23.45 17.27
CA LEU A 140 -46.98 22.61 17.78
C LEU A 140 -46.89 21.27 17.05
N ALA A 141 -48.03 20.64 16.81
CA ALA A 141 -48.12 19.40 16.04
C ALA A 141 -47.58 19.57 14.61
N HIS A 142 -47.96 20.66 13.93
CA HIS A 142 -47.44 20.99 12.60
C HIS A 142 -45.92 21.14 12.60
N ARG A 143 -45.37 21.95 13.51
CA ARG A 143 -43.92 22.18 13.63
C ARG A 143 -43.15 20.88 13.93
N THR A 144 -43.72 20.01 14.77
CA THR A 144 -43.11 18.71 15.09
C THR A 144 -43.05 17.81 13.86
N ALA A 145 -44.15 17.71 13.10
CA ALA A 145 -44.20 16.92 11.87
C ALA A 145 -43.20 17.45 10.82
N GLU A 146 -43.10 18.76 10.67
CA GLU A 146 -42.15 19.42 9.76
C GLU A 146 -40.69 19.10 10.15
N SER A 147 -40.31 19.25 11.41
CA SER A 147 -38.94 18.95 11.88
C SER A 147 -38.56 17.47 11.71
N THR A 148 -39.50 16.53 11.84
CA THR A 148 -39.21 15.11 11.56
C THR A 148 -38.97 14.84 10.07
N LYS A 149 -39.59 15.63 9.19
CA LYS A 149 -39.51 15.47 7.73
C LYS A 149 -38.20 16.01 7.16
N GLU A 150 -37.62 17.02 7.80
CA GLU A 150 -36.35 17.66 7.41
C GLU A 150 -35.08 16.88 7.81
N SER A 151 -35.18 15.57 8.06
CA SER A 151 -33.99 14.77 8.41
C SER A 151 -33.05 14.49 7.21
N SER A 152 -32.73 15.53 6.41
CA SER A 152 -31.69 15.47 5.36
C SER A 152 -30.38 14.92 5.93
N ALA A 153 -30.08 15.24 7.18
CA ALA A 153 -28.92 14.74 7.90
C ALA A 153 -28.85 13.20 7.93
N LEU A 154 -29.97 12.48 8.10
CA LEU A 154 -29.96 11.01 8.11
C LEU A 154 -29.78 10.42 6.72
N GLN A 155 -30.32 11.09 5.70
CA GLN A 155 -30.08 10.71 4.30
C GLN A 155 -28.61 10.94 3.92
N GLU A 156 -28.04 12.09 4.30
CA GLU A 156 -26.62 12.41 4.11
C GLU A 156 -25.71 11.42 4.81
N ILE A 157 -26.05 11.02 6.05
CA ILE A 157 -25.31 9.96 6.78
C ILE A 157 -25.39 8.64 6.01
N SER A 158 -26.57 8.25 5.51
CA SER A 158 -26.74 7.01 4.73
C SER A 158 -25.90 7.03 3.45
N ASP A 159 -25.86 8.16 2.74
CA ASP A 159 -25.06 8.33 1.53
C ASP A 159 -23.55 8.28 1.83
N LEU A 160 -23.11 8.91 2.92
CA LEU A 160 -21.72 8.84 3.39
C LEU A 160 -21.32 7.42 3.75
N VAL A 161 -22.19 6.69 4.44
CA VAL A 161 -21.98 5.28 4.79
C VAL A 161 -21.81 4.42 3.53
N SER A 162 -22.65 4.61 2.52
CA SER A 162 -22.51 3.89 1.24
C SER A 162 -21.13 4.15 0.60
N LYS A 163 -20.69 5.41 0.57
CA LYS A 163 -19.36 5.78 0.03
C LYS A 163 -18.21 5.17 0.82
N ILE A 164 -18.33 5.04 2.15
CA ILE A 164 -17.31 4.40 2.98
C ILE A 164 -17.26 2.90 2.67
N ASN A 165 -18.41 2.23 2.49
CA ASN A 165 -18.45 0.82 2.11
C ASN A 165 -17.79 0.58 0.74
N GLU A 166 -18.05 1.41 -0.26
CA GLU A 166 -17.37 1.34 -1.56
C GLU A 166 -15.84 1.51 -1.43
N ARG A 167 -15.40 2.48 -0.61
CA ARG A 167 -13.98 2.67 -0.32
C ARG A 167 -13.37 1.47 0.39
N ASN A 168 -14.03 0.89 1.39
CA ASN A 168 -13.55 -0.30 2.08
C ASN A 168 -13.37 -1.47 1.11
N ALA A 169 -14.33 -1.69 0.20
CA ALA A 169 -14.22 -2.72 -0.83
C ALA A 169 -13.02 -2.46 -1.77
N SER A 170 -12.81 -1.21 -2.17
CA SER A 170 -11.65 -0.82 -2.99
C SER A 170 -10.31 -1.04 -2.27
N VAL A 171 -10.21 -0.66 -0.99
CA VAL A 171 -9.00 -0.88 -0.18
C VAL A 171 -8.76 -2.38 0.04
N ALA A 172 -9.81 -3.19 0.23
CA ALA A 172 -9.68 -4.64 0.35
C ALA A 172 -9.07 -5.25 -0.93
N SER A 173 -9.59 -4.87 -2.10
CA SER A 173 -9.04 -5.32 -3.38
C SER A 173 -7.59 -4.88 -3.59
N ALA A 174 -7.25 -3.62 -3.25
CA ALA A 174 -5.88 -3.13 -3.31
C ALA A 174 -4.94 -3.89 -2.36
N SER A 175 -5.43 -4.28 -1.17
CA SER A 175 -4.69 -5.07 -0.19
C SER A 175 -4.41 -6.49 -0.71
N GLU A 176 -5.38 -7.12 -1.37
CA GLU A 176 -5.19 -8.42 -2.04
C GLU A 176 -4.13 -8.35 -3.15
N GLN A 177 -4.17 -7.30 -3.97
CA GLN A 177 -3.16 -7.06 -5.00
C GLN A 177 -1.77 -6.84 -4.38
N GLN A 178 -1.66 -6.05 -3.31
CA GLN A 178 -0.40 -5.88 -2.60
C GLN A 178 0.12 -7.21 -2.00
N ALA A 179 -0.77 -8.07 -1.49
CA ALA A 179 -0.37 -9.39 -0.98
C ALA A 179 0.18 -10.29 -2.09
N GLN A 180 -0.34 -10.17 -3.31
CA GLN A 180 0.20 -10.88 -4.47
C GLN A 180 1.57 -10.35 -4.85
N VAL A 181 1.73 -9.02 -4.94
CA VAL A 181 3.03 -8.39 -5.24
C VAL A 181 4.08 -8.78 -4.21
N ALA A 182 3.75 -8.74 -2.91
CA ALA A 182 4.67 -9.15 -1.85
C ALA A 182 5.16 -10.60 -2.04
N ARG A 183 4.25 -11.54 -2.37
CA ARG A 183 4.61 -12.95 -2.65
C ARG A 183 5.47 -13.11 -3.90
N ASP A 184 5.24 -12.31 -4.93
CA ASP A 184 6.07 -12.34 -6.14
C ASP A 184 7.48 -11.78 -5.88
N VAL A 185 7.59 -10.75 -5.03
CA VAL A 185 8.88 -10.23 -4.56
C VAL A 185 9.61 -11.27 -3.72
N ASP A 186 8.94 -11.94 -2.79
CA ASP A 186 9.52 -13.03 -1.99
C ASP A 186 10.14 -14.12 -2.88
N ARG A 187 9.37 -14.61 -3.86
CA ARG A 187 9.85 -15.60 -4.82
C ARG A 187 11.04 -15.10 -5.64
N SER A 188 11.05 -13.82 -5.99
CA SER A 188 12.14 -13.20 -6.75
C SER A 188 13.42 -13.10 -5.92
N LEU A 189 13.32 -12.82 -4.62
CA LEU A 189 14.45 -12.79 -3.70
C LEU A 189 15.09 -14.17 -3.54
N VAL A 190 14.29 -15.23 -3.45
CA VAL A 190 14.80 -16.62 -3.43
C VAL A 190 15.57 -16.92 -4.72
N LYS A 191 15.02 -16.56 -5.88
CA LYS A 191 15.71 -16.74 -7.17
C LYS A 191 17.03 -15.98 -7.25
N ILE A 192 17.06 -14.72 -6.80
CA ILE A 192 18.28 -13.91 -6.78
C ILE A 192 19.34 -14.58 -5.91
N ARG A 193 18.97 -15.07 -4.72
CA ARG A 193 19.89 -15.77 -3.82
C ARG A 193 20.47 -17.01 -4.49
N ASP A 194 19.64 -17.84 -5.10
CA ASP A 194 20.06 -19.08 -5.74
C ASP A 194 21.00 -18.81 -6.93
N VAL A 195 20.68 -17.81 -7.77
CA VAL A 195 21.53 -17.37 -8.89
C VAL A 195 22.85 -16.79 -8.38
N SER A 196 22.85 -15.98 -7.32
CA SER A 196 24.09 -15.44 -6.75
C SER A 196 24.98 -16.55 -6.18
N SER A 197 24.41 -17.56 -5.52
CA SER A 197 25.16 -18.74 -5.04
C SER A 197 25.76 -19.54 -6.20
N GLN A 198 25.01 -19.69 -7.30
CA GLN A 198 25.49 -20.35 -8.51
C GLN A 198 26.62 -19.54 -9.16
N ASN A 199 26.49 -18.20 -9.22
CA ASN A 199 27.50 -17.33 -9.80
C ASN A 199 28.80 -17.33 -8.98
N ALA A 200 28.72 -17.34 -7.64
CA ALA A 200 29.89 -17.49 -6.77
C ALA A 200 30.62 -18.83 -7.02
N SER A 201 29.87 -19.93 -7.08
CA SER A 201 30.44 -21.26 -7.38
C SER A 201 31.07 -21.33 -8.79
N GLY A 202 30.41 -20.72 -9.78
CA GLY A 202 30.92 -20.63 -11.15
C GLY A 202 32.17 -19.77 -11.27
N ALA A 203 32.25 -18.68 -10.52
CA ALA A 203 33.43 -17.84 -10.43
C ALA A 203 34.61 -18.61 -9.78
N ASP A 204 34.37 -19.36 -8.70
CA ASP A 204 35.40 -20.22 -8.10
C ASP A 204 35.94 -21.26 -9.10
N GLN A 205 35.06 -21.89 -9.87
CA GLN A 205 35.45 -22.87 -10.90
C GLN A 205 36.22 -22.22 -12.06
N THR A 206 35.81 -21.02 -12.48
CA THR A 206 36.49 -20.26 -13.53
C THR A 206 37.87 -19.79 -13.03
N SER A 207 37.97 -19.37 -11.77
CA SER A 207 39.25 -18.99 -11.14
C SER A 207 40.22 -20.18 -11.09
N ALA A 208 39.73 -21.36 -10.67
CA ALA A 208 40.52 -22.59 -10.69
C ALA A 208 41.01 -22.95 -12.10
N SER A 209 40.14 -22.85 -13.10
CA SER A 209 40.48 -23.13 -14.51
C SER A 209 41.48 -22.11 -15.08
N SER A 210 41.33 -20.83 -14.75
CA SER A 210 42.26 -19.76 -15.14
C SER A 210 43.65 -19.95 -14.53
N ARG A 211 43.73 -20.37 -13.25
CA ARG A 211 45.01 -20.70 -12.60
C ARG A 211 45.68 -21.90 -13.28
N GLU A 212 44.91 -22.91 -13.68
CA GLU A 212 45.44 -24.07 -14.42
C GLU A 212 45.92 -23.67 -15.83
N LEU A 213 45.18 -22.83 -16.55
CA LEU A 213 45.62 -22.27 -17.83
C LEU A 213 46.90 -21.42 -17.67
N ALA A 214 47.01 -20.63 -16.60
CA ALA A 214 48.22 -19.86 -16.28
C ALA A 214 49.43 -20.79 -16.13
N ARG A 215 49.24 -21.88 -15.38
CA ARG A 215 50.26 -22.90 -15.13
C ARG A 215 50.70 -23.55 -16.44
N GLN A 216 49.76 -24.02 -17.26
CA GLN A 216 50.04 -24.64 -18.56
C GLN A 216 50.72 -23.68 -19.55
N ALA A 217 50.31 -22.41 -19.56
CA ALA A 217 50.93 -21.38 -20.40
C ALA A 217 52.38 -21.08 -19.97
N SER A 218 52.66 -21.08 -18.66
CA SER A 218 54.03 -20.95 -18.14
C SER A 218 54.89 -22.14 -18.53
N GLU A 219 54.41 -23.37 -18.35
CA GLU A 219 55.14 -24.59 -18.72
C GLU A 219 55.45 -24.63 -20.21
N LEU A 220 54.49 -24.24 -21.06
CA LEU A 220 54.70 -24.18 -22.50
C LEU A 220 55.67 -23.06 -22.90
N HIS A 221 55.62 -21.92 -22.20
CA HIS A 221 56.60 -20.84 -22.39
C HIS A 221 58.02 -21.30 -22.05
N ASP A 222 58.19 -22.02 -20.93
CA ASP A 222 59.48 -22.54 -20.48
C ASP A 222 60.04 -23.54 -21.50
N VAL A 223 59.24 -24.50 -21.97
CA VAL A 223 59.64 -25.46 -23.01
C VAL A 223 60.03 -24.77 -24.31
N VAL A 224 59.24 -23.81 -24.79
CA VAL A 224 59.54 -23.07 -26.03
C VAL A 224 60.81 -22.21 -25.89
N SER A 225 61.06 -21.67 -24.69
CA SER A 225 62.28 -20.90 -24.41
C SER A 225 63.54 -21.77 -24.43
N GLU A 226 63.43 -23.05 -24.04
CA GLU A 226 64.52 -24.04 -24.08
C GLU A 226 64.91 -24.45 -25.52
N PHE A 227 63.95 -24.41 -26.45
CA PHE A 227 64.20 -24.67 -27.88
C PHE A 227 64.73 -23.46 -28.67
N ARG A 228 64.86 -22.29 -28.04
CA ARG A 228 65.33 -21.07 -28.69
C ARG A 228 66.87 -21.00 -28.64
N ILE A 229 67.53 -21.74 -29.53
CA ILE A 229 68.97 -21.64 -29.86
C ILE A 229 69.19 -20.47 -30.84
#